data_AF-A0A534M4P2-F1
#
_entry.id   AF-A0A534M4P2-F1
#
_cell.length_a   1.000
_cell.length_b   1.000
_cell.length_c   1.000
_cell.angle_alpha   90.00
_cell.angle_beta   90.00
_cell.angle_gamma   90.00
#
_symmetry.space_group_name_H-M   'P 1'
#
loop_
_entity.id
_entity.type
_entity.pdbx_description
1 polymer ?
#
loop_
_entity_poly.entity_id
_entity_poly.type
_entity_poly.pdbx_seq_one_letter_code
_entity_poly.pdbx_strand_id
1 'polypeptide(L)' 'MIEVDGAHGEGGGQLLRMAVALSALTDTPVRVIRIRAGRPTPGLAAQHVT' A
#
# COMPACT_ATOMS: atom_id res chain seq x y z
N MET A 1 -8.34 -0.32 -13.20
CA MET A 1 -7.24 0.07 -12.29
C MET A 1 -7.88 0.56 -10.99
N ILE A 2 -7.54 -0.07 -9.87
CA ILE A 2 -8.05 0.28 -8.53
C ILE A 2 -7.12 1.31 -7.89
N GLU A 3 -7.68 2.31 -7.23
CA GLU A 3 -6.91 3.25 -6.41
C GLU A 3 -7.16 2.99 -4.92
N VAL A 4 -6.08 2.96 -4.15
CA VAL A 4 -6.13 2.69 -2.71
C VAL A 4 -5.40 3.80 -1.96
N ASP A 5 -6.08 4.38 -0.96
CA ASP A 5 -5.48 5.32 -0.03
C ASP A 5 -4.72 4.61 1.08
N GLY A 6 -3.39 4.63 1.01
CA GLY A 6 -2.48 4.06 2.00
C GLY A 6 -2.40 4.83 3.33
N ALA A 7 -3.11 5.95 3.47
CA ALA A 7 -3.29 6.66 4.73
C ALA A 7 -4.55 6.21 5.49
N HIS A 8 -5.41 5.40 4.88
CA HIS A 8 -6.65 4.95 5.51
C HIS A 8 -6.37 4.03 6.72
N GLY A 9 -7.20 4.15 7.76
CA GLY A 9 -7.03 3.41 9.01
C GLY A 9 -5.74 3.79 9.75
N GLU A 10 -4.94 2.80 10.13
CA GLU A 10 -3.68 3.03 10.86
C GLU A 10 -2.54 3.62 10.01
N GLY A 11 -2.72 3.73 8.68
CA GLY A 11 -1.65 4.20 7.79
C GLY A 11 -0.37 3.35 7.89
N GLY A 12 -0.52 2.05 8.09
CA GLY A 12 0.57 1.08 8.21
C GLY A 12 0.96 0.42 6.88
N GLY A 13 1.98 -0.44 6.90
CA GLY A 13 2.40 -1.21 5.72
C GLY A 13 1.46 -2.36 5.34
N GLN A 14 0.49 -2.71 6.20
CA GLN A 14 -0.41 -3.84 5.98
C GLN A 14 -1.34 -3.64 4.79
N LEU A 15 -1.89 -2.43 4.64
CA LEU A 15 -2.78 -2.09 3.53
C LEU A 15 -2.04 -2.18 2.19
N LEU A 16 -0.79 -1.69 2.14
CA LEU A 16 0.06 -1.83 0.95
C LEU A 16 0.27 -3.31 0.57
N ARG A 17 0.65 -4.16 1.54
CA ARG A 17 0.88 -5.59 1.29
C ARG A 17 -0.37 -6.28 0.74
N MET A 18 -1.54 -5.98 1.31
CA MET A 18 -2.79 -6.58 0.86
C MET A 18 -3.23 -6.07 -0.50
N ALA A 19 -3.08 -4.78 -0.78
CA ALA A 19 -3.38 -4.22 -2.09
C ALA A 19 -2.54 -4.87 -3.20
N VAL A 20 -1.23 -5.05 -2.99
CA VAL A 20 -0.34 -5.70 -3.96
C VAL A 20 -0.65 -7.19 -4.10
N ALA A 21 -0.88 -7.91 -3.00
CA ALA A 21 -1.22 -9.33 -3.06
C ALA A 21 -2.55 -9.58 -3.80
N LEU A 22 -3.58 -8.79 -3.51
CA LEU A 22 -4.88 -8.90 -4.19
C LEU A 22 -4.77 -8.50 -5.66
N SER A 23 -3.99 -7.46 -6.00
CA SER A 23 -3.73 -7.07 -7.38
C SER A 23 -3.12 -8.24 -8.17
N ALA A 24 -2.12 -8.92 -7.60
CA ALA A 24 -1.49 -10.07 -8.22
C ALA A 24 -2.44 -11.28 -8.36
N LEU A 25 -3.30 -11.54 -7.37
CA LEU A 25 -4.24 -12.67 -7.40
C LEU A 25 -5.42 -12.45 -8.36
N THR A 26 -5.80 -11.19 -8.58
CA THR A 26 -7.01 -10.83 -9.36
C THR A 26 -6.69 -10.28 -10.75
N ASP A 27 -5.41 -10.23 -11.13
CA ASP A 27 -4.90 -9.60 -12.35
C ASP A 27 -5.48 -8.18 -12.58
N THR A 28 -5.73 -7.47 -11.48
CA THR A 28 -6.34 -6.14 -11.51
C THR A 28 -5.29 -5.11 -11.10
N PRO A 29 -4.89 -4.19 -12.00
CA PRO A 29 -3.88 -3.18 -11.68
C PRO A 29 -4.29 -2.29 -10.50
N VAL A 30 -3.35 -2.00 -9.60
CA VAL A 30 -3.56 -1.17 -8.40
C VAL A 30 -2.61 0.04 -8.34
N ARG A 31 -3.11 1.18 -7.89
CA ARG A 31 -2.34 2.38 -7.52
C ARG A 31 -2.53 2.66 -6.03
N VAL A 32 -1.47 2.55 -5.25
CA VAL A 32 -1.52 2.90 -3.82
C VAL A 32 -0.91 4.29 -3.63
N ILE A 33 -1.72 5.23 -3.13
CA ILE A 33 -1.30 6.62 -2.86
C ILE A 33 -1.10 6.84 -1.36
N ARG A 34 -0.36 7.89 -0.97
CA ARG A 34 -0.15 8.27 0.44
C ARG A 34 0.29 7.11 1.35
N ILE A 35 1.17 6.26 0.82
CA ILE A 35 1.71 5.08 1.52
C ILE A 35 2.28 5.51 2.87
N ARG A 36 1.78 4.93 3.95
CA ARG A 36 2.27 5.16 5.31
C ARG A 36 2.28 6.63 5.75
N ALA A 37 1.32 7.45 5.27
CA ALA A 37 1.31 8.88 5.55
C ALA A 37 1.24 9.25 7.04
N GLY A 38 0.68 8.38 7.89
CA GLY A 38 0.60 8.59 9.34
C GLY A 38 1.84 8.17 10.13
N ARG A 39 2.92 7.71 9.49
CA ARG A 39 4.14 7.24 10.16
C ARG A 39 5.22 8.33 10.17
N PRO A 40 6.14 8.32 11.18
CA PRO A 40 7.26 9.27 11.23
C PRO A 40 8.12 9.28 9.97
N THR A 41 8.30 8.10 9.36
CA THR A 41 8.96 7.92 8.06
C THR A 41 7.93 7.40 7.05
N PRO A 42 7.20 8.28 6.35
CA PRO A 42 6.17 7.89 5.39
C PRO A 42 6.79 7.27 4.12
N GLY A 43 5.92 6.74 3.25
CA GLY A 43 6.32 6.10 2.00
C GLY A 43 6.75 4.64 2.16
N LEU A 44 7.32 4.11 1.08
CA LEU A 44 7.90 2.78 1.05
C LEU A 44 9.10 2.71 2.02
N ALA A 45 9.30 1.52 2.59
CA ALA A 45 10.44 1.20 3.44
C ALA A 45 11.09 -0.04 2.81
N ALA A 46 12.33 -0.37 3.19
CA ALA A 46 13.07 -1.48 2.60
C ALA A 46 12.26 -2.79 2.55
N GLN A 47 11.53 -3.11 3.62
CA GLN A 47 10.64 -4.28 3.72
C GLN A 47 9.44 -4.32 2.74
N HIS A 48 9.18 -3.25 1.99
CA HIS A 48 8.06 -3.16 1.05
C HIS A 48 8.48 -3.35 -0.41
N VAL A 49 9.80 -3.35 -0.69
CA VAL A 49 10.37 -3.39 -2.05
C VAL A 49 11.23 -4.64 -2.27
N THR A 50 11.09 -5.63 -1.40
CA THR A 50 11.73 -6.95 -1.50
C THR A 50 10.70 -7.96 -1.98
#